data_AF-A0A7Y2UNN4-F1
#
_entry.id   AF-A0A7Y2UNN4-F1
#
_cell.length_a   1.000
_cell.length_b   1.000
_cell.length_c   1.000
_cell.angle_alpha   90.00
_cell.angle_beta   90.00
_cell.angle_gamma   90.00
#
_symmetry.space_group_name_H-M   'P 1'
#
loop_
_entity.id
_entity.type
_entity.pdbx_description
1 polymer ?
#
loop_
_entity_poly.entity_id
_entity_poly.type
_entity_poly.pdbx_seq_one_letter_code
_entity_poly.pdbx_strand_id
1 'polypeptide(L)'
;MYLKSSMLTMVCLLICGVSSLSAAGHETIEHTWGGSPVYMTRVADNFIIMYDRSESMGDQFLDTAMTGLQAERRILREKNATLPDMNWMAGIYSFTPGVGTDNLTVYYPMQPYDKTKFHRVLD
;
A
#
# COMPACT_ATOMS: atom_id res chain seq x y z
N MET A 1 13.32 -47.85 -11.77
CA MET A 1 12.92 -46.76 -10.85
C MET A 1 13.29 -45.35 -11.31
N TYR A 2 14.32 -45.17 -12.15
CA TYR A 2 14.79 -43.84 -12.60
C TYR A 2 13.89 -43.13 -13.63
N LEU A 3 13.11 -43.85 -14.43
CA LEU A 3 12.30 -43.28 -15.50
C LEU A 3 11.09 -42.45 -14.99
N LYS A 4 10.51 -42.84 -13.84
CA LYS A 4 9.40 -42.11 -13.21
C LYS A 4 9.85 -40.80 -12.55
N SER A 5 11.08 -40.78 -12.02
CA SER A 5 11.65 -39.60 -11.36
C SER A 5 11.99 -38.51 -12.38
N SER A 6 12.56 -38.88 -13.53
CA SER A 6 12.87 -37.96 -14.65
C SER A 6 11.61 -37.34 -15.27
N MET A 7 10.55 -38.14 -15.46
CA MET A 7 9.27 -37.64 -15.99
C MET A 7 8.60 -36.63 -15.04
N LEU A 8 8.71 -36.83 -13.73
CA LEU A 8 8.16 -35.90 -12.73
C LEU A 8 8.94 -34.57 -12.71
N THR A 9 10.26 -34.60 -12.91
CA THR A 9 11.08 -33.37 -12.95
C THR A 9 10.76 -32.53 -14.18
N MET A 10 10.52 -33.18 -15.33
CA MET A 10 10.16 -32.51 -16.58
C MET A 10 8.78 -31.84 -16.49
N VAL A 11 7.80 -32.47 -15.81
CA VAL A 11 6.47 -31.88 -15.57
C VAL A 11 6.55 -30.67 -14.64
N CYS A 12 7.36 -30.70 -13.57
CA CYS A 12 7.55 -29.54 -12.71
C CYS A 12 8.19 -28.35 -13.44
N LEU A 13 9.17 -28.61 -14.33
CA LEU A 13 9.78 -27.58 -15.17
C LEU A 13 8.78 -26.97 -16.17
N LEU A 14 7.90 -27.79 -16.73
CA LEU A 14 6.84 -27.33 -17.62
C LEU A 14 5.82 -26.44 -16.90
N ILE A 15 5.41 -26.80 -15.67
CA ILE A 15 4.45 -26.00 -14.88
C ILE A 15 5.05 -24.65 -14.46
N CYS A 16 6.35 -24.60 -14.14
CA CYS A 16 7.04 -23.33 -13.81
C CYS A 16 7.30 -22.46 -15.06
N GLY A 17 7.48 -23.08 -16.23
CA GLY A 17 7.75 -22.35 -17.49
C GLY A 17 6.56 -21.52 -17.99
N VAL A 18 5.32 -21.97 -17.77
CA VAL A 18 4.12 -21.23 -18.23
C VAL A 18 3.78 -20.02 -17.36
N SER A 19 4.30 -19.95 -16.13
CA SER A 19 3.97 -18.86 -15.18
C SER A 19 4.78 -17.58 -15.39
N SER A 20 5.75 -17.56 -16.32
CA SER A 20 6.70 -16.46 -16.48
C SER A 20 6.31 -15.40 -17.53
N LEU A 21 5.16 -15.52 -18.18
CA LEU A 21 4.65 -14.51 -19.13
C LEU A 21 3.48 -13.72 -18.53
N SER A 22 3.68 -13.16 -17.34
CA SER A 22 3.01 -11.90 -17.01
C SER A 22 3.88 -10.80 -17.60
N ALA A 23 3.59 -10.41 -18.84
CA ALA A 23 4.10 -9.15 -19.35
C ALA A 23 3.53 -8.08 -18.40
N ALA A 24 4.41 -7.43 -17.64
CA ALA A 24 4.08 -6.23 -16.87
C ALA A 24 3.76 -5.10 -17.87
N GLY A 25 2.61 -5.22 -18.54
CA GLY A 25 2.02 -4.14 -19.30
C GLY A 25 1.65 -3.06 -18.29
N HIS A 26 2.25 -1.88 -18.45
CA HIS A 26 1.83 -0.68 -17.76
C HIS A 26 0.37 -0.38 -18.14
N GLU A 27 -0.57 -0.96 -17.40
CA GLU A 27 -1.99 -0.68 -17.56
C GLU A 27 -2.21 0.80 -17.25
N THR A 28 -2.61 1.54 -18.27
CA THR A 28 -2.96 2.95 -18.12
C THR A 28 -4.44 3.00 -17.79
N ILE A 29 -4.76 3.53 -16.62
CA ILE A 29 -6.14 3.66 -16.16
C ILE A 29 -6.64 5.07 -16.45
N GLU A 30 -7.88 5.18 -16.91
CA GLU A 30 -8.58 6.45 -16.99
C GLU A 30 -9.16 6.80 -15.62
N HIS A 31 -8.89 8.01 -15.16
CA HIS A 31 -9.37 8.52 -13.88
C HIS A 31 -9.89 9.95 -14.05
N THR A 32 -10.85 10.39 -13.25
CA THR A 32 -11.34 11.77 -13.29
C THR A 32 -10.67 12.60 -12.20
N TRP A 33 -9.90 13.61 -12.58
CA TRP A 33 -9.29 14.56 -11.64
C TRP A 33 -9.82 15.97 -11.91
N GLY A 34 -10.43 16.59 -10.89
CA GLY A 34 -10.96 17.96 -11.04
C GLY A 34 -12.01 18.11 -12.14
N GLY A 35 -12.76 17.04 -12.45
CA GLY A 35 -13.77 17.03 -13.52
C GLY A 35 -13.23 16.80 -14.93
N SER A 36 -11.92 16.61 -15.09
CA SER A 36 -11.30 16.26 -16.38
C SER A 36 -10.77 14.83 -16.39
N PRO A 37 -10.87 14.09 -17.50
CA PRO A 37 -10.25 12.77 -17.63
C PRO A 37 -8.72 12.92 -17.63
N VAL A 38 -8.06 12.10 -16.84
CA VAL A 38 -6.60 11.96 -16.76
C VAL A 38 -6.23 10.49 -16.89
N TYR A 39 -5.13 10.23 -17.57
CA TYR A 39 -4.60 8.87 -17.75
C TYR A 39 -3.44 8.67 -16.80
N MET A 40 -3.56 7.67 -15.94
CA MET A 40 -2.54 7.37 -14.94
C MET A 40 -1.89 6.03 -15.26
N THR A 41 -0.57 5.99 -15.19
CA THR A 41 0.21 4.77 -15.32
C THR A 41 0.77 4.39 -13.95
N ARG A 42 0.57 3.13 -13.57
CA ARG A 42 1.10 2.60 -12.32
C ARG A 42 2.62 2.49 -12.38
N VAL A 43 3.34 3.29 -11.60
CA VAL A 43 4.82 3.30 -11.56
C VAL A 43 5.41 2.45 -10.42
N ALA A 44 4.57 1.98 -9.49
CA ALA A 44 4.99 1.18 -8.35
C ALA A 44 3.94 0.10 -8.05
N ASP A 45 4.38 -1.05 -7.52
CA ASP A 45 3.49 -2.12 -7.07
C ASP A 45 2.92 -1.87 -5.67
N ASN A 46 3.63 -1.10 -4.84
CA ASN A 46 3.35 -0.99 -3.41
C ASN A 46 3.47 0.45 -2.90
N PHE A 47 2.74 0.78 -1.83
CA PHE A 47 3.00 1.97 -1.02
C PHE A 47 2.82 1.69 0.47
N ILE A 48 3.50 2.46 1.31
CA ILE A 48 3.44 2.34 2.76
C ILE A 48 3.19 3.72 3.35
N ILE A 49 2.30 3.79 4.32
CA ILE A 49 2.16 4.94 5.22
C ILE A 49 2.86 4.60 6.53
N MET A 50 3.79 5.47 6.91
CA MET A 50 4.45 5.39 8.20
C MET A 50 4.31 6.75 8.89
N TYR A 51 3.59 6.79 10.00
CA TYR A 51 3.26 8.03 10.69
C TYR A 51 3.83 8.08 12.10
N ASP A 52 4.23 9.27 12.52
CA ASP A 52 4.76 9.49 13.86
C ASP A 52 3.63 9.54 14.90
N ARG A 53 3.84 8.90 16.05
CA ARG A 53 2.96 8.94 17.24
C ARG A 53 3.70 9.43 18.47
N SER A 54 4.79 10.16 18.30
CA SER A 54 5.44 10.90 19.37
C SER A 54 4.46 11.85 20.07
N GLU A 55 4.78 12.20 21.32
CA GLU A 55 3.95 13.09 22.14
C GLU A 55 3.71 14.44 21.46
N SER A 56 4.70 14.97 20.73
CA SER A 56 4.58 16.23 19.99
C SER A 56 3.55 16.19 18.86
N MET A 57 3.14 15.01 18.38
CA MET A 57 2.02 14.89 17.44
C MET A 57 0.65 15.15 18.10
N GLY A 58 0.61 15.14 19.43
CA GLY A 58 -0.53 15.59 20.23
C GLY A 58 -0.63 17.11 20.36
N ASP A 59 0.43 17.85 20.07
CA ASP A 59 0.43 19.31 20.12
C ASP A 59 -0.43 19.92 19.01
N GLN A 60 -0.81 21.18 19.23
CA GLN A 60 -1.58 21.95 18.27
C GLN A 60 -0.82 22.07 16.93
N PHE A 61 -1.51 21.76 15.85
CA PHE A 61 -0.98 21.88 14.50
C PHE A 61 -1.07 23.32 14.03
N LEU A 62 0.05 24.04 14.04
CA LEU A 62 0.13 25.45 13.65
C LEU A 62 -0.95 26.28 14.38
N ASP A 63 -1.56 27.26 13.71
CA ASP A 63 -2.66 28.07 14.23
C ASP A 63 -4.04 27.40 14.04
N THR A 64 -4.10 26.07 13.85
CA THR A 64 -5.37 25.35 13.69
C THR A 64 -5.88 24.79 15.02
N ALA A 65 -7.17 24.48 15.12
CA ALA A 65 -7.74 23.81 16.29
C ALA A 65 -7.47 22.28 16.32
N MET A 66 -6.70 21.74 15.37
CA MET A 66 -6.39 20.31 15.27
C MET A 66 -5.03 20.02 15.90
N THR A 67 -4.85 18.80 16.41
CA THR A 67 -3.51 18.29 16.72
C THR A 67 -2.76 17.88 15.46
N GLY A 68 -1.44 17.73 15.53
CA GLY A 68 -0.63 17.21 14.42
C GLY A 68 -1.15 15.87 13.89
N LEU A 69 -1.50 14.95 14.80
CA LEU A 69 -2.06 13.65 14.48
C LEU A 69 -3.44 13.75 13.78
N GLN A 70 -4.29 14.68 14.21
CA GLN A 70 -5.59 14.91 13.57
C GLN A 70 -5.45 15.48 12.15
N ALA A 71 -4.52 16.43 11.97
CA ALA A 71 -4.22 17.01 10.66
C ALA A 71 -3.68 15.95 9.70
N GLU A 72 -2.76 15.10 10.15
CA GLU A 72 -2.24 13.99 9.36
C GLU A 72 -3.35 13.01 8.92
N ARG A 73 -4.18 12.52 9.86
CA ARG A 73 -5.30 11.62 9.53
C ARG A 73 -6.26 12.26 8.54
N ARG A 74 -6.52 13.57 8.65
CA ARG A 74 -7.35 14.29 7.69
C ARG A 74 -6.72 14.26 6.29
N ILE A 75 -5.45 14.60 6.15
CA ILE A 75 -4.74 14.57 4.86
C ILE A 75 -4.79 13.16 4.27
N LEU A 76 -4.51 12.14 5.07
CA LEU A 76 -4.52 10.74 4.60
C LEU A 76 -5.91 10.30 4.12
N ARG A 77 -6.99 10.72 4.80
CA ARG A 77 -8.37 10.43 4.37
C ARG A 77 -8.71 11.14 3.06
N GLU A 78 -8.36 12.41 2.93
CA GLU A 78 -8.55 13.19 1.71
C GLU A 78 -7.79 12.53 0.53
N LYS A 79 -6.55 12.08 0.74
CA LYS A 79 -5.78 11.36 -0.27
C LYS A 79 -6.37 10.00 -0.61
N ASN A 80 -6.73 9.19 0.39
CA ASN A 80 -7.33 7.87 0.18
C ASN A 80 -8.63 7.95 -0.63
N ALA A 81 -9.43 9.00 -0.45
CA ALA A 81 -10.64 9.22 -1.25
C ALA A 81 -10.31 9.37 -2.76
N THR A 82 -9.23 10.09 -3.07
CA THR A 82 -8.80 10.39 -4.45
C THR A 82 -7.99 9.30 -5.14
N LEU A 83 -7.41 8.34 -4.39
CA LEU A 83 -6.56 7.31 -4.99
C LEU A 83 -7.38 6.41 -5.94
N PRO A 84 -6.96 6.19 -7.18
CA PRO A 84 -7.61 5.21 -8.04
C PRO A 84 -7.33 3.79 -7.58
N ASP A 85 -8.12 2.83 -8.09
CA ASP A 85 -7.78 1.43 -7.97
C ASP A 85 -6.69 1.09 -9.00
N MET A 86 -5.52 0.69 -8.51
CA MET A 86 -4.35 0.32 -9.33
C MET A 86 -3.79 -1.05 -8.91
N ASN A 87 -4.56 -1.87 -8.19
CA ASN A 87 -4.11 -3.18 -7.70
C ASN A 87 -2.78 -3.12 -6.91
N TRP A 88 -2.61 -2.07 -6.09
CA TRP A 88 -1.44 -1.92 -5.23
C TRP A 88 -1.48 -2.87 -4.04
N MET A 89 -0.31 -3.18 -3.48
CA MET A 89 -0.22 -3.57 -2.07
C MET A 89 0.00 -2.35 -1.19
N ALA A 90 -0.67 -2.29 -0.05
CA ALA A 90 -0.58 -1.15 0.86
C ALA A 90 -0.35 -1.59 2.31
N GLY A 91 0.32 -0.72 3.08
CA GLY A 91 0.56 -0.90 4.51
C GLY A 91 0.40 0.41 5.29
N ILE A 92 -0.06 0.32 6.54
CA ILE A 92 -0.13 1.45 7.48
C ILE A 92 0.55 1.02 8.78
N TYR A 93 1.54 1.81 9.17
CA TYR A 93 2.33 1.62 10.37
C TYR A 93 2.44 2.95 11.13
N SER A 94 2.51 2.87 12.44
CA SER A 94 2.98 3.99 13.23
C SER A 94 4.35 3.70 13.81
N PHE A 95 5.12 4.75 14.03
CA PHE A 95 6.36 4.69 14.79
C PHE A 95 6.39 5.80 15.83
N THR A 96 7.16 5.60 16.89
CA THR A 96 7.57 6.67 17.80
C THR A 96 9.09 6.65 17.87
N PRO A 97 9.80 7.75 17.56
CA PRO A 97 11.25 7.82 17.71
C PRO A 97 11.69 7.43 19.13
N GLY A 98 12.60 6.47 19.24
CA GLY A 98 13.11 5.96 20.53
C GLY A 98 14.18 4.89 20.32
N VAL A 99 14.78 4.41 21.41
CA VAL A 99 15.75 3.30 21.37
C VAL A 99 15.02 1.96 21.30
N GLY A 100 15.04 1.30 20.14
CA GLY A 100 14.54 -0.07 19.95
C GLY A 100 13.59 -0.24 18.75
N THR A 101 13.31 -1.50 18.41
CA THR A 101 12.39 -1.92 17.34
C THR A 101 10.93 -2.02 17.79
N ASP A 102 10.67 -1.88 19.09
CA ASP A 102 9.36 -2.13 19.70
C ASP A 102 8.36 -0.98 19.47
N ASN A 103 8.81 0.09 18.82
CA ASN A 103 8.01 1.30 18.59
C ASN A 103 7.18 1.25 17.31
N LEU A 104 7.27 0.17 16.52
CA LEU A 104 6.46 0.00 15.31
C LEU A 104 5.12 -0.67 15.63
N THR A 105 4.01 0.03 15.42
CA THR A 105 2.67 -0.57 15.50
C THR A 105 2.12 -0.79 14.09
N VAL A 106 1.65 -2.00 13.81
CA VAL A 106 1.01 -2.35 12.54
C VAL A 106 -0.49 -2.10 12.64
N TYR A 107 -1.01 -1.24 11.79
CA TYR A 107 -2.45 -0.93 11.72
C TYR A 107 -3.13 -1.59 10.51
N TYR A 108 -2.40 -1.65 9.41
CA TYR A 108 -2.81 -2.34 8.20
C TYR A 108 -1.55 -3.04 7.66
N PRO A 109 -1.40 -4.36 7.81
CA PRO A 109 -0.22 -5.06 7.30
C PRO A 109 -0.17 -4.95 5.77
N MET A 110 1.03 -5.13 5.19
CA MET A 110 1.19 -5.22 3.73
C MET A 110 0.26 -6.28 3.14
N GLN A 111 -0.75 -5.83 2.41
CA GLN A 111 -1.78 -6.65 1.78
C GLN A 111 -2.38 -5.89 0.58
N PRO A 112 -3.21 -6.52 -0.27
CA PRO A 112 -3.86 -5.82 -1.38
C PRO A 112 -4.66 -4.61 -0.87
N TYR A 113 -4.45 -3.46 -1.51
CA TYR A 113 -5.06 -2.20 -1.13
C TYR A 113 -6.58 -2.28 -1.25
N ASP A 114 -7.26 -2.13 -0.12
CA ASP A 114 -8.71 -2.05 -0.02
C ASP A 114 -9.08 -0.66 0.51
N LYS A 115 -9.54 0.21 -0.37
CA LYS A 115 -9.83 1.62 -0.06
C LYS A 115 -10.76 1.78 1.17
N THR A 116 -11.74 0.89 1.34
CA THR A 116 -12.71 0.95 2.44
C THR A 116 -12.07 0.54 3.76
N LYS A 117 -11.32 -0.57 3.78
CA LYS A 117 -10.57 -0.98 4.99
C LYS A 117 -9.51 0.04 5.35
N PHE A 118 -8.83 0.59 4.35
CA PHE A 118 -7.81 1.62 4.54
C PHE A 118 -8.41 2.88 5.16
N HIS A 119 -9.57 3.33 4.68
CA HIS A 119 -10.30 4.46 5.27
C HIS A 119 -10.64 4.23 6.75
N ARG A 120 -11.18 3.04 7.09
CA ARG A 120 -11.54 2.70 8.47
C ARG A 120 -10.36 2.74 9.44
N VAL A 121 -9.15 2.40 8.96
CA VAL A 121 -7.94 2.46 9.78
C VAL A 121 -7.48 3.89 10.04
N LEU A 122 -7.81 4.82 9.14
CA LEU A 122 -7.46 6.25 9.23
C LEU A 122 -8.45 7.09 10.05
N ASP A 123 -9.62 6.53 10.42
CA ASP A 123 -10.61 7.17 11.28
C ASP A 123 -10.17 7.16 12.76
#